data_AF-A0A7G2JZJ5-F1
#
_entry.id   AF-A0A7G2JZJ5-F1
#
_cell.length_a   1.000
_cell.length_b   1.000
_cell.length_c   1.000
_cell.angle_alpha   90.00
_cell.angle_beta   90.00
_cell.angle_gamma   90.00
#
_symmetry.space_group_name_H-M   'P 1'
#
loop_
_entity.id
_entity.type
_entity.pdbx_description
1 polymer ?
#
loop_
_entity_poly.entity_id
_entity_poly.type
_entity_poly.pdbx_seq_one_letter_code
_entity_poly.pdbx_strand_id
1 'polypeptide(L)'
;WHTLDEAKKTTFRFHHISTDEVYGDLSLSEPAFTEYSPYHPSSPYSASKAASDHLVYAWHRTYGLPVIITNSSNNYGAYQHPEKLIPLVISNALMGKPLPIYGDGQQIRDWLFVEEHVQALYLVLTKGRVGENYNIGGNCEKTNLEVVKTICQLLEELAPNKPNNIKYYDDLI
;
A
#
# COMPACT_ATOMS: atom_id res chain seq x y z
N TRP A 1 -10.26 -24.44 -12.22
CA TRP A 1 -11.48 -23.67 -12.54
C TRP A 1 -12.23 -24.26 -13.74
N HIS A 2 -11.54 -24.70 -14.80
CA HIS A 2 -12.18 -25.36 -15.96
C HIS A 2 -12.97 -26.64 -15.63
N THR A 3 -12.61 -27.33 -14.54
CA THR A 3 -13.28 -28.55 -14.06
C THR A 3 -14.45 -28.27 -13.11
N LEU A 4 -14.74 -27.01 -12.80
CA LEU A 4 -15.90 -26.64 -11.99
C LEU A 4 -17.19 -26.84 -12.79
N ASP A 5 -18.28 -27.16 -12.09
CA ASP A 5 -19.62 -27.09 -12.65
C ASP A 5 -19.95 -25.66 -13.12
N GLU A 6 -20.90 -25.53 -14.06
CA GLU A 6 -21.20 -24.23 -14.70
C GLU A 6 -21.63 -23.14 -13.70
N ALA A 7 -22.35 -23.52 -12.65
CA ALA A 7 -22.76 -22.58 -11.61
C ALA A 7 -21.54 -21.98 -10.88
N LYS A 8 -20.58 -22.81 -10.45
CA LYS A 8 -19.35 -22.32 -9.78
C LYS A 8 -18.39 -21.64 -10.75
N LYS A 9 -18.36 -22.08 -12.00
CA LYS A 9 -17.47 -21.53 -13.04
C LYS A 9 -17.82 -20.09 -13.39
N THR A 10 -19.12 -19.76 -13.49
CA THR A 10 -19.60 -18.39 -13.77
C THR A 10 -19.32 -17.41 -12.62
N THR A 11 -19.31 -17.90 -11.37
CA THR A 11 -18.99 -17.09 -10.18
C THR A 11 -17.51 -17.14 -9.78
N PHE A 12 -16.69 -17.98 -10.41
CA PHE A 12 -15.27 -18.12 -10.07
C PHE A 12 -14.52 -16.81 -10.34
N ARG A 13 -13.63 -16.43 -9.43
CA ARG A 13 -12.75 -15.26 -9.57
C ARG A 13 -11.34 -15.62 -9.12
N PHE A 14 -10.34 -15.10 -9.82
CA PHE A 14 -8.96 -15.03 -9.38
C PHE A 14 -8.62 -13.56 -9.14
N HIS A 15 -8.62 -13.13 -7.88
CA HIS A 15 -8.31 -11.74 -7.53
C HIS A 15 -6.83 -11.62 -7.16
N HIS A 16 -6.07 -10.90 -7.98
CA HIS A 16 -4.67 -10.62 -7.76
C HIS A 16 -4.49 -9.26 -7.08
N ILE A 17 -3.91 -9.26 -5.88
CA ILE A 17 -3.59 -8.03 -5.13
C ILE A 17 -2.16 -7.61 -5.47
N SER A 18 -2.03 -6.41 -6.03
CA SER A 18 -0.79 -5.77 -6.44
C SER A 18 -0.63 -4.39 -5.80
N THR A 19 0.34 -3.62 -6.27
CA THR A 19 0.80 -2.36 -5.67
C THR A 19 0.85 -1.26 -6.71
N ASP A 20 0.67 -0.01 -6.29
CA ASP A 20 0.90 1.18 -7.13
C ASP A 20 2.37 1.32 -7.61
N GLU A 21 3.35 0.81 -6.84
CA GLU A 21 4.78 0.86 -7.22
C GLU A 21 5.10 0.20 -8.58
N VAL A 22 4.18 -0.59 -9.16
CA VAL A 22 4.33 -1.11 -10.53
C VAL A 22 4.36 0.00 -11.57
N TYR A 23 3.74 1.14 -11.27
CA TYR A 23 3.69 2.31 -12.14
C TYR A 23 4.94 3.20 -12.03
N GLY A 24 5.78 2.98 -11.02
CA GLY A 24 7.00 3.75 -10.79
C GLY A 24 6.79 4.99 -9.92
N ASP A 25 7.52 6.05 -10.23
CA ASP A 25 7.54 7.30 -9.49
C ASP A 25 6.78 8.41 -10.26
N LEU A 26 6.15 9.33 -9.52
CA LEU A 26 5.55 10.56 -10.06
C LEU A 26 6.36 11.78 -9.62
N SER A 27 6.53 12.73 -10.52
CA SER A 27 6.91 14.10 -10.18
C SER A 27 5.72 14.88 -9.60
N LEU A 28 5.99 15.95 -8.85
CA LEU A 28 4.96 16.79 -8.20
C LEU A 28 3.97 17.43 -9.18
N SER A 29 4.31 17.50 -10.48
CA SER A 29 3.45 18.07 -11.51
C SER A 29 2.63 17.04 -12.29
N GLU A 30 2.90 15.75 -12.08
CA GLU A 30 2.21 14.68 -12.81
C GLU A 30 0.87 14.33 -12.15
N PRO A 31 -0.13 13.90 -12.95
CA PRO A 31 -1.38 13.41 -12.41
C PRO A 31 -1.18 12.10 -11.65
N ALA A 32 -2.08 11.81 -10.70
CA ALA A 32 -2.12 10.53 -10.01
C ALA A 32 -2.24 9.35 -10.98
N PHE A 33 -1.75 8.19 -10.55
CA PHE A 33 -1.83 6.98 -11.36
C PHE A 33 -3.27 6.58 -11.67
N THR A 34 -3.47 6.16 -12.92
CA THR A 34 -4.72 5.56 -13.39
C THR A 34 -4.47 4.09 -13.74
N GLU A 35 -5.53 3.33 -13.95
CA GLU A 35 -5.42 1.93 -14.38
C GLU A 35 -4.74 1.79 -15.76
N TYR A 36 -4.64 2.90 -16.51
CA TYR A 36 -3.99 2.98 -17.82
C TYR A 36 -2.55 3.49 -17.75
N SER A 37 -2.06 3.85 -16.57
CA SER A 37 -0.68 4.29 -16.40
C SER A 37 0.30 3.16 -16.80
N PRO A 38 1.36 3.46 -17.55
CA PRO A 38 2.32 2.45 -17.98
C PRO A 38 3.10 1.91 -16.77
N TYR A 39 3.52 0.66 -16.85
CA TYR A 39 4.34 0.05 -15.82
C TYR A 39 5.78 0.54 -15.95
N HIS A 40 6.37 1.00 -14.84
CA HIS A 40 7.74 1.51 -14.80
C HIS A 40 8.39 1.28 -13.43
N PRO A 41 8.52 0.02 -12.97
CA PRO A 41 8.94 -0.28 -11.61
C PRO A 41 10.41 0.07 -11.32
N SER A 42 10.66 0.72 -10.18
CA SER A 42 11.99 1.20 -9.77
C SER A 42 12.80 0.24 -8.86
N SER A 43 12.21 -0.87 -8.38
CA SER A 43 12.86 -1.79 -7.44
C SER A 43 12.69 -3.27 -7.80
N PRO A 44 13.54 -4.18 -7.28
CA PRO A 44 13.33 -5.62 -7.48
C PRO A 44 11.95 -6.10 -6.96
N TYR A 45 11.45 -5.49 -5.88
CA TYR A 45 10.13 -5.77 -5.35
C TYR A 45 9.03 -5.36 -6.35
N SER A 46 9.01 -4.10 -6.79
CA SER A 46 7.97 -3.61 -7.69
C SER A 46 8.07 -4.25 -9.08
N ALA A 47 9.28 -4.58 -9.55
CA ALA A 47 9.47 -5.34 -10.78
C ALA A 47 8.89 -6.75 -10.69
N SER A 48 9.03 -7.41 -9.53
CA SER A 48 8.43 -8.74 -9.31
C SER A 48 6.89 -8.68 -9.32
N LYS A 49 6.31 -7.60 -8.77
CA LYS A 49 4.86 -7.35 -8.76
C LYS A 49 4.33 -7.03 -10.17
N ALA A 50 5.02 -6.16 -10.90
CA ALA A 50 4.72 -5.86 -12.30
C ALA A 50 4.75 -7.12 -13.16
N ALA A 51 5.76 -7.98 -12.98
CA ALA A 51 5.85 -9.26 -13.67
C ALA A 51 4.70 -10.21 -13.31
N SER A 52 4.27 -10.27 -12.04
CA SER A 52 3.13 -11.09 -11.65
C SER A 52 1.82 -10.60 -12.27
N ASP A 53 1.61 -9.28 -12.36
CA ASP A 53 0.42 -8.69 -12.98
C ASP A 53 0.34 -9.07 -14.46
N HIS A 54 1.46 -9.00 -15.19
CA HIS A 54 1.55 -9.44 -16.58
C HIS A 54 1.24 -10.94 -16.75
N LEU A 55 1.76 -11.79 -15.85
CA LEU A 55 1.47 -13.24 -15.90
C LEU A 55 -0.02 -13.52 -15.68
N VAL A 56 -0.65 -12.85 -14.71
CA VAL A 56 -2.08 -13.00 -14.41
C VAL A 56 -2.93 -12.55 -15.60
N TYR A 57 -2.62 -11.39 -16.18
CA TYR A 57 -3.36 -10.89 -17.33
C TYR A 57 -3.16 -11.76 -18.58
N ALA A 58 -1.95 -12.29 -18.80
CA ALA A 58 -1.69 -13.24 -19.88
C ALA A 58 -2.52 -14.53 -19.73
N TRP A 59 -2.66 -15.06 -18.50
CA TRP A 59 -3.54 -16.20 -18.25
C TRP A 59 -5.00 -15.93 -18.58
N HIS A 60 -5.49 -14.72 -18.27
CA HIS A 60 -6.83 -14.30 -18.66
C HIS A 60 -6.99 -14.24 -20.17
N ARG A 61 -6.09 -13.54 -20.87
CA ARG A 61 -6.17 -13.33 -22.32
C ARG A 61 -6.04 -14.64 -23.11
N THR A 62 -5.18 -15.54 -22.68
CA THR A 62 -4.90 -16.78 -23.43
C THR A 62 -5.86 -17.92 -23.08
N TYR A 63 -6.29 -18.02 -21.83
CA TYR A 63 -7.04 -19.20 -21.35
C TYR A 63 -8.41 -18.87 -20.75
N GLY A 64 -8.79 -17.59 -20.71
CA GLY A 64 -10.08 -17.15 -20.19
C GLY A 64 -10.22 -17.24 -18.67
N LEU A 65 -9.10 -17.33 -17.92
CA LEU A 65 -9.14 -17.33 -16.46
C LEU A 65 -9.87 -16.05 -15.98
N PRO A 66 -10.89 -16.12 -15.10
CA PRO A 66 -11.63 -14.93 -14.67
C PRO A 66 -10.81 -14.12 -13.65
N VAL A 67 -9.89 -13.27 -14.13
CA VAL A 67 -9.00 -12.49 -13.27
C VAL A 67 -9.58 -11.12 -12.96
N ILE A 68 -9.20 -10.57 -11.81
CA ILE A 68 -9.35 -9.15 -11.46
C ILE A 68 -8.05 -8.73 -10.79
N ILE A 69 -7.50 -7.57 -11.15
CA ILE A 69 -6.29 -7.02 -10.54
C ILE A 69 -6.67 -5.78 -9.71
N THR A 70 -5.99 -5.58 -8.58
CA THR A 70 -6.07 -4.33 -7.81
C THR A 70 -4.68 -3.83 -7.50
N ASN A 71 -4.40 -2.55 -7.75
CA ASN A 71 -3.15 -1.89 -7.38
C ASN A 71 -3.44 -0.87 -6.28
N SER A 72 -2.96 -1.12 -5.05
CA SER A 72 -3.23 -0.23 -3.91
C SER A 72 -2.03 0.64 -3.55
N SER A 73 -2.30 1.77 -2.91
CA SER A 73 -1.27 2.62 -2.28
C SER A 73 -0.76 2.05 -0.94
N ASN A 74 0.08 2.82 -0.24
CA ASN A 74 0.71 2.42 1.02
C ASN A 74 -0.31 2.16 2.12
N ASN A 75 -0.39 0.89 2.53
CA ASN A 75 -1.26 0.48 3.62
C ASN A 75 -0.65 0.80 4.99
N TYR A 76 -1.50 1.16 5.95
CA TYR A 76 -1.13 1.27 7.36
C TYR A 76 -2.24 0.78 8.29
N GLY A 77 -1.87 0.33 9.49
CA GLY A 77 -2.83 -0.09 10.52
C GLY A 77 -2.33 -1.22 11.41
N ALA A 78 -3.26 -1.84 12.13
CA ALA A 78 -2.97 -2.94 13.05
C ALA A 78 -2.28 -4.12 12.34
N TYR A 79 -1.43 -4.84 13.08
CA TYR A 79 -0.69 -6.03 12.61
C TYR A 79 0.36 -5.78 11.51
N GLN A 80 0.66 -4.52 11.18
CA GLN A 80 1.74 -4.19 10.25
C GLN A 80 3.11 -4.54 10.86
N HIS A 81 3.98 -5.18 10.07
CA HIS A 81 5.30 -5.60 10.54
C HIS A 81 6.16 -4.38 10.98
N PRO A 82 6.90 -4.45 12.11
CA PRO A 82 7.67 -3.32 12.66
C PRO A 82 8.81 -2.78 11.79
N GLU A 83 9.09 -3.38 10.63
CA GLU A 83 10.06 -2.85 9.67
C GLU A 83 9.53 -1.67 8.84
N LYS A 84 8.20 -1.51 8.75
CA LYS A 84 7.56 -0.46 7.95
C LYS A 84 7.56 0.87 8.70
N LEU A 85 7.54 1.99 7.96
CA LEU A 85 7.73 3.34 8.51
C LEU A 85 6.90 3.62 9.77
N ILE A 86 5.57 3.51 9.69
CA ILE A 86 4.66 3.85 10.80
C ILE A 86 4.94 2.99 12.06
N PRO A 87 4.90 1.65 12.01
CA PRO A 87 5.13 0.85 13.21
C PRO A 87 6.59 0.94 13.71
N LEU A 88 7.57 1.13 12.83
CA LEU A 88 8.97 1.36 13.21
C LEU A 88 9.14 2.64 14.02
N VAL A 89 8.55 3.74 13.55
CA VAL A 89 8.61 5.05 14.20
C VAL A 89 7.91 5.00 15.56
N ILE A 90 6.70 4.42 15.63
CA ILE A 90 5.99 4.25 16.91
C ILE A 90 6.83 3.42 17.88
N SER A 91 7.36 2.28 17.45
CA SER A 91 8.17 1.41 18.30
C SER A 91 9.45 2.10 18.78
N ASN A 92 10.16 2.81 17.91
CA ASN A 92 11.40 3.50 18.27
C ASN A 92 11.14 4.66 19.23
N ALA A 93 10.10 5.45 18.97
CA ALA A 93 9.70 6.56 19.84
C ALA A 93 9.42 6.07 21.26
N LEU A 94 8.60 5.02 21.41
CA LEU A 94 8.27 4.42 22.71
C LEU A 94 9.47 3.78 23.42
N MET A 95 10.55 3.47 22.69
CA MET A 95 11.81 2.99 23.25
C MET A 95 12.85 4.11 23.47
N GLY A 96 12.55 5.35 23.10
CA GLY A 96 13.48 6.48 23.14
C GLY A 96 14.68 6.30 22.21
N LYS A 97 14.46 5.68 21.04
CA LYS A 97 15.45 5.46 20.00
C LYS A 97 15.28 6.47 18.86
N PRO A 98 16.33 6.76 18.07
CA PRO A 98 16.22 7.60 16.89
C PRO A 98 15.14 7.12 15.90
N LEU A 99 14.46 8.07 15.26
CA LEU A 99 13.40 7.83 14.29
C LEU A 99 14.00 7.87 12.88
N PRO A 100 14.14 6.72 12.20
CA PRO A 100 14.82 6.68 10.92
C PRO A 100 14.00 7.38 9.83
N ILE A 101 14.59 8.38 9.19
CA ILE A 101 14.09 9.03 7.98
C ILE A 101 15.05 8.69 6.83
N TYR A 102 14.53 8.02 5.80
CA TYR A 102 15.32 7.72 4.60
C TYR A 102 15.43 8.96 3.71
N GLY A 103 16.66 9.30 3.30
CA GLY A 103 16.91 10.48 2.47
C GLY A 103 16.62 11.77 3.22
N ASP A 104 15.89 12.68 2.59
CA ASP A 104 15.45 13.95 3.15
C ASP A 104 14.03 13.88 3.78
N GLY A 105 13.36 12.73 3.74
CA GLY A 105 12.00 12.54 4.23
C GLY A 105 10.89 13.19 3.38
N GLN A 106 11.23 13.80 2.25
CA GLN A 106 10.28 14.52 1.39
C GLN A 106 9.56 13.62 0.39
N GLN A 107 9.82 12.31 0.42
CA GLN A 107 9.13 11.35 -0.46
C GLN A 107 7.65 11.30 -0.08
N ILE A 108 6.77 11.52 -1.06
CA ILE A 108 5.32 11.49 -0.89
C ILE A 108 4.80 10.07 -1.10
N ARG A 109 3.85 9.67 -0.27
CA ARG A 109 3.08 8.42 -0.38
C ARG A 109 1.60 8.72 -0.15
N ASP A 110 0.71 7.96 -0.80
CA ASP A 110 -0.73 7.95 -0.49
C ASP A 110 -1.01 6.87 0.58
N TRP A 111 -1.52 7.28 1.74
CA TRP A 111 -1.73 6.41 2.89
C TRP A 111 -3.18 5.91 2.98
N LEU A 112 -3.36 4.60 2.78
CA LEU A 112 -4.63 3.89 2.84
C LEU A 112 -4.75 3.10 4.14
N PHE A 113 -5.83 3.31 4.90
CA PHE A 113 -6.05 2.53 6.11
C PHE A 113 -6.40 1.07 5.77
N VAL A 114 -5.79 0.11 6.47
CA VAL A 114 -5.87 -1.31 6.13
C VAL A 114 -7.30 -1.86 6.10
N GLU A 115 -8.19 -1.37 6.98
CA GLU A 115 -9.59 -1.82 6.98
C GLU A 115 -10.36 -1.31 5.76
N GLU A 116 -10.06 -0.09 5.30
CA GLU A 116 -10.64 0.47 4.07
C GLU A 116 -10.13 -0.31 2.85
N HIS A 117 -8.86 -0.69 2.83
CA HIS A 117 -8.34 -1.57 1.78
C HIS A 117 -9.05 -2.92 1.77
N VAL A 118 -9.25 -3.56 2.93
CA VAL A 118 -9.98 -4.84 3.03
C VAL A 118 -11.42 -4.70 2.51
N GLN A 119 -12.10 -3.61 2.85
CA GLN A 119 -13.44 -3.32 2.33
C GLN A 119 -13.44 -3.16 0.80
N ALA A 120 -12.48 -2.44 0.25
CA ALA A 120 -12.32 -2.27 -1.19
C ALA A 120 -12.01 -3.60 -1.90
N LEU A 121 -11.12 -4.43 -1.35
CA LEU A 121 -10.81 -5.76 -1.88
C LEU A 121 -12.04 -6.66 -1.91
N TYR A 122 -12.84 -6.65 -0.83
CA TYR A 122 -14.08 -7.43 -0.77
C TYR A 122 -15.11 -6.93 -1.79
N LEU A 123 -15.23 -5.61 -1.97
CA LEU A 123 -16.10 -5.02 -2.98
C LEU A 123 -15.69 -5.43 -4.40
N VAL A 124 -14.39 -5.37 -4.70
CA VAL A 124 -13.84 -5.78 -6.00
C VAL A 124 -14.02 -7.28 -6.22
N LEU A 125 -13.77 -8.11 -5.21
CA LEU A 125 -13.97 -9.56 -5.30
C LEU A 125 -15.43 -9.93 -5.64
N THR A 126 -16.39 -9.19 -5.07
CA THR A 126 -17.82 -9.50 -5.19
C THR A 126 -18.51 -8.82 -6.37
N LYS A 127 -18.05 -7.64 -6.79
CA LYS A 127 -18.72 -6.81 -7.82
C LYS A 127 -17.80 -6.36 -8.96
N GLY A 128 -16.50 -6.59 -8.84
CA GLY A 128 -15.54 -6.24 -9.88
C GLY A 128 -15.81 -7.00 -11.18
N ARG A 129 -15.54 -6.33 -12.30
CA ARG A 129 -15.69 -6.94 -13.62
C ARG A 129 -14.43 -7.75 -13.93
N VAL A 130 -14.64 -8.95 -14.49
CA VAL A 130 -13.55 -9.82 -14.94
C VAL A 130 -12.76 -9.13 -16.06
N GLY A 131 -11.43 -9.22 -15.98
CA GLY A 131 -10.50 -8.64 -16.94
C GLY A 131 -10.09 -7.20 -16.64
N GLU A 132 -10.72 -6.55 -15.65
CA GLU A 132 -10.41 -5.18 -15.26
C GLU A 132 -9.31 -5.11 -14.20
N ASN A 133 -8.74 -3.91 -14.12
CA ASN A 133 -7.89 -3.45 -13.03
C ASN A 133 -8.63 -2.35 -12.23
N TYR A 134 -8.30 -2.19 -10.96
CA TYR A 134 -8.83 -1.13 -10.10
C TYR A 134 -7.72 -0.57 -9.21
N ASN A 135 -7.47 0.74 -9.32
CA ASN A 135 -6.60 1.44 -8.38
C ASN A 135 -7.35 1.71 -7.06
N ILE A 136 -6.67 1.49 -5.93
CA ILE A 136 -7.23 1.69 -4.59
C ILE A 136 -6.29 2.59 -3.79
N GLY A 137 -6.68 3.86 -3.61
CA GLY A 137 -5.90 4.85 -2.87
C GLY A 137 -6.65 5.37 -1.63
N GLY A 138 -5.91 5.99 -0.72
CA GLY A 138 -6.46 6.70 0.44
C GLY A 138 -6.82 8.15 0.13
N ASN A 139 -6.42 8.67 -1.04
CA ASN A 139 -6.50 10.10 -1.37
C ASN A 139 -5.88 10.97 -0.26
N CYS A 140 -4.78 10.48 0.33
CA CYS A 140 -4.12 11.03 1.49
C CYS A 140 -2.60 11.07 1.26
N GLU A 141 -2.19 11.99 0.38
CA GLU A 141 -0.78 12.23 0.10
C GLU A 141 -0.09 12.92 1.27
N LYS A 142 0.96 12.26 1.80
CA LYS A 142 1.82 12.80 2.86
C LYS A 142 3.28 12.47 2.58
N THR A 143 4.15 13.42 2.92
CA THR A 143 5.58 13.13 3.01
C THR A 143 5.87 12.19 4.18
N ASN A 144 6.96 11.43 4.08
CA ASN A 144 7.42 10.61 5.20
C ASN A 144 7.66 11.45 6.46
N LEU A 145 8.23 12.65 6.30
CA LEU A 145 8.50 13.57 7.41
C LEU A 145 7.21 14.05 8.09
N GLU A 146 6.16 14.39 7.33
CA GLU A 146 4.84 14.73 7.91
C GLU A 146 4.26 13.57 8.73
N VAL A 147 4.37 12.34 8.24
CA VAL A 147 3.88 11.16 8.96
C VAL A 147 4.64 10.97 10.28
N VAL A 148 5.97 11.06 10.26
CA VAL A 148 6.81 10.94 11.46
C VAL A 148 6.43 12.01 12.49
N LYS A 149 6.32 13.28 12.07
CA LYS A 149 5.94 14.38 12.95
C LYS A 149 4.53 14.21 13.52
N THR A 150 3.58 13.73 12.71
CA THR A 150 2.22 13.44 13.17
C THR A 150 2.22 12.36 14.26
N ILE A 151 3.03 11.31 14.09
CA ILE A 151 3.19 10.27 15.12
C ILE A 151 3.78 10.86 16.39
N CYS A 152 4.85 11.66 16.31
CA CYS A 152 5.45 12.31 17.48
C CYS A 152 4.42 13.15 18.24
N GLN A 153 3.63 13.96 17.54
CA GLN A 153 2.58 14.79 18.13
C GLN A 153 1.50 13.95 18.82
N LEU A 154 1.04 12.86 18.22
CA LEU A 154 0.06 11.96 18.83
C LEU A 154 0.61 11.27 20.08
N LEU A 155 1.90 10.90 20.08
CA LEU A 155 2.54 10.26 21.23
C LEU A 155 2.71 11.21 22.41
N GLU A 156 2.79 12.53 22.21
CA GLU A 156 2.76 13.50 23.31
C GLU A 156 1.51 13.35 24.19
N GLU A 157 0.36 13.05 23.58
CA GLU A 157 -0.91 12.82 24.27
C GLU A 157 -1.06 11.36 24.71
N LEU A 158 -0.80 10.40 23.81
CA LEU A 158 -1.10 8.99 24.01
C LEU A 158 -0.07 8.25 24.88
N ALA A 159 1.16 8.75 24.95
CA ALA A 159 2.27 8.17 25.71
C ALA A 159 3.05 9.26 26.48
N PRO A 160 2.42 9.94 27.46
CA PRO A 160 3.01 11.10 28.13
C PRO A 160 4.23 10.75 29.01
N ASN A 161 4.34 9.49 29.44
CA ASN A 161 5.48 8.98 30.19
C ASN A 161 6.61 8.60 29.23
N LYS A 162 7.50 9.54 28.96
CA LYS A 162 8.56 9.38 27.96
C LYS A 162 9.79 8.62 28.48
N PRO A 163 10.41 7.74 27.67
CA PRO A 163 11.66 7.05 28.03
C PRO A 163 12.87 7.99 28.00
N ASN A 164 13.97 7.61 28.68
CA ASN A 164 15.29 8.24 28.55
C ASN A 164 15.35 9.76 28.78
N ASN A 165 14.40 10.35 29.52
CA ASN A 165 14.29 11.80 29.78
C ASN A 165 14.20 12.67 28.50
N ILE A 166 13.71 12.11 27.38
CA ILE A 166 13.42 12.92 26.20
C ILE A 166 12.34 13.96 26.51
N LYS A 167 12.52 15.18 26.01
CA LYS A 167 11.59 16.28 26.27
C LYS A 167 10.38 16.22 25.34
N TYR A 168 10.64 16.01 24.05
CA TYR A 168 9.65 15.82 23.01
C TYR A 168 9.99 14.59 22.16
N TYR A 169 8.99 13.86 21.66
CA TYR A 169 9.25 12.75 20.71
C TYR A 169 9.89 13.24 19.41
N ASP A 170 9.63 14.50 19.02
CA ASP A 170 10.24 15.14 17.83
C ASP A 170 11.77 15.32 17.97
N ASP A 171 12.31 15.31 19.20
CA ASP A 171 13.76 15.38 19.46
C ASP A 171 14.50 14.09 19.00
N LEU A 172 13.76 13.03 18.65
CA LEU A 172 14.30 11.75 18.18
C LEU A 172 14.45 11.68 16.65
N ILE A 173 13.98 12.68 15.90
CA ILE A 173 14.18 12.81 14.45
C ILE A 173 15.66 13.10 14.14
#